data_AF-A0A633N850-F1
#
_entry.id   AF-A0A633N850-F1
#
_cell.length_a   1.000
_cell.length_b   1.000
_cell.length_c   1.000
_cell.angle_alpha   90.00
_cell.angle_beta   90.00
_cell.angle_gamma   90.00
#
_symmetry.space_group_name_H-M   'P 1'
#
loop_
_entity.id
_entity.type
_entity.pdbx_description
1 polymer ?
#
loop_
_entity_poly.entity_id
_entity_poly.type
_entity_poly.pdbx_seq_one_letter_code
_entity_poly.pdbx_strand_id
1 'polypeptide(L)' 'MFLNTDTFNYGGHSIVLSELSALQRVDYLKFIQQRTADYDAQPETLTEAERQTEFMQMGVDINAWL' A
#
# COMPACT_ATOMS: atom_id res chain seq x y z
N MET A 1 -0.22 -14.60 5.64
CA MET A 1 0.25 -14.37 4.26
C MET A 1 1.73 -14.72 4.24
N PHE A 2 2.19 -15.67 3.40
CA PHE A 2 3.61 -16.01 3.33
C PHE A 2 4.23 -15.26 2.15
N LEU A 3 5.15 -14.33 2.43
CA LEU A 3 5.90 -13.62 1.40
C LEU A 3 7.14 -14.45 1.04
N ASN A 4 7.53 -14.44 -0.24
CA ASN A 4 8.83 -14.99 -0.62
C ASN A 4 9.87 -14.05 -0.05
N THR A 5 10.84 -14.57 0.71
CA THR A 5 11.87 -13.76 1.34
C THR A 5 13.25 -14.15 0.84
N ASP A 6 14.10 -13.15 0.63
CA ASP A 6 15.52 -13.33 0.31
C ASP A 6 16.36 -12.32 1.09
N THR A 7 17.64 -12.61 1.32
CA THR A 7 18.55 -11.70 2.01
C THR A 7 19.43 -10.97 1.00
N PHE A 8 19.21 -9.67 0.87
CA PHE A 8 20.06 -8.80 0.07
C PHE A 8 21.24 -8.30 0.91
N ASN A 9 22.46 -8.53 0.41
CA ASN A 9 23.70 -8.15 1.08
C ASN A 9 24.43 -7.07 0.26
N TYR A 10 24.70 -5.90 0.86
CA TYR A 10 25.43 -4.81 0.22
C TYR A 10 26.21 -3.98 1.24
N GLY A 11 27.50 -3.72 0.97
CA GLY A 11 28.33 -2.85 1.81
C GLY A 11 28.50 -3.32 3.27
N GLY A 12 28.41 -4.61 3.55
CA GLY A 12 28.44 -5.15 4.92
C GLY A 12 27.09 -5.08 5.65
N HIS A 13 26.04 -4.61 4.99
CA HIS A 13 24.67 -4.63 5.49
C HIS A 13 23.88 -5.76 4.85
N SER A 14 22.96 -6.33 5.63
CA SER A 14 22.01 -7.35 5.18
C SER A 14 20.59 -6.84 5.43
N ILE A 15 19.73 -6.92 4.42
CA ILE A 15 18.31 -6.59 4.51
C ILE A 15 17.48 -7.75 3.96
N VAL A 16 16.37 -8.06 4.62
CA VAL A 16 15.40 -9.05 4.12
C VAL A 16 14.51 -8.36 3.08
N LEU A 17 14.57 -8.85 1.85
CA LEU A 17 13.64 -8.50 0.80
C LEU A 17 12.44 -9.45 0.88
N SER A 18 11.24 -8.89 0.79
CA SER A 18 10.00 -9.66 0.71
C SER A 18 9.34 -9.37 -0.64
N GLU A 19 9.09 -10.42 -1.43
CA GLU A 19 8.42 -10.34 -2.72
C GLU A 19 7.01 -10.92 -2.63
N LEU A 20 6.07 -10.18 -3.20
CA LEU A 20 4.74 -10.68 -3.48
C LEU A 20 4.77 -11.68 -4.62
N SER A 21 4.24 -12.87 -4.37
CA SER A 21 3.91 -13.82 -5.43
C SER A 21 2.91 -13.21 -6.42
N ALA A 22 2.81 -13.78 -7.62
CA ALA A 22 1.89 -13.30 -8.65
C ALA A 22 0.43 -13.21 -8.15
N LEU A 23 -0.03 -14.18 -7.35
CA LEU A 23 -1.38 -14.14 -6.77
C LEU A 23 -1.54 -13.02 -5.76
N GLN A 24 -0.56 -12.83 -4.87
CA GLN A 24 -0.59 -11.74 -3.89
C GLN A 24 -0.51 -10.36 -4.54
N ARG A 25 0.16 -10.22 -5.70
CA ARG A 25 0.13 -8.99 -6.49
C ARG A 25 -1.27 -8.67 -7.00
N VAL A 26 -2.04 -9.69 -7.42
CA VAL A 26 -3.44 -9.49 -7.84
C VAL A 26 -4.28 -8.99 -6.66
N ASP A 27 -4.09 -9.56 -5.47
CA ASP A 27 -4.80 -9.12 -4.26
C ASP A 27 -4.39 -7.70 -3.85
N TYR A 28 -3.10 -7.34 -3.98
CA TYR A 28 -2.61 -5.97 -3.76
C TYR A 28 -3.25 -4.97 -4.73
N LEU A 29 -3.33 -5.31 -6.02
CA LEU A 29 -3.95 -4.45 -7.03
C LEU A 29 -5.44 -4.25 -6.77
N LYS A 30 -6.16 -5.30 -6.33
CA LYS A 30 -7.55 -5.19 -5.90
C LYS A 30 -7.68 -4.29 -4.68
N PHE A 31 -6.77 -4.42 -3.71
CA PHE A 31 -6.75 -3.57 -2.53
C PHE A 31 -6.53 -2.09 -2.88
N ILE A 32 -5.57 -1.78 -3.76
CA ILE A 32 -5.36 -0.41 -4.25
C ILE A 32 -6.64 0.12 -4.91
N GLN A 33 -7.23 -0.66 -5.82
CA GLN A 33 -8.45 -0.26 -6.52
C GLN A 33 -9.58 0.05 -5.54
N GLN A 34 -9.76 -0.76 -4.50
CA GLN A 34 -10.77 -0.52 -3.48
C GLN A 34 -10.49 0.77 -2.71
N ARG A 35 -9.25 0.99 -2.25
CA ARG A 35 -8.89 2.20 -1.49
C ARG A 35 -9.05 3.48 -2.30
N THR A 36 -8.73 3.43 -3.60
CA THR A 36 -8.99 4.55 -4.50
C THR A 36 -10.48 4.79 -4.69
N ALA A 37 -11.28 3.73 -4.85
CA ALA A 37 -12.74 3.86 -4.95
C ALA A 37 -13.36 4.45 -3.67
N ASP A 38 -12.87 4.04 -2.49
CA ASP A 38 -13.31 4.59 -1.19
C ASP A 38 -12.97 6.08 -1.08
N TYR A 39 -11.78 6.49 -1.52
CA TYR A 39 -11.37 7.90 -1.58
C TYR A 39 -12.20 8.71 -2.58
N ASP A 40 -12.45 8.19 -3.77
CA ASP A 40 -13.25 8.86 -4.80
C ASP A 40 -14.73 8.99 -4.39
N ALA A 41 -15.23 8.09 -3.55
CA ALA A 41 -16.58 8.13 -2.99
C ALA A 41 -16.74 9.12 -1.83
N GLN A 42 -15.67 9.80 -1.40
CA GLN A 42 -15.72 10.76 -0.29
C GLN A 42 -16.67 11.94 -0.60
N PRO A 43 -17.39 12.47 0.40
CA PRO A 43 -18.32 13.56 0.19
C PRO A 43 -17.68 14.81 -0.43
N GLU A 44 -18.37 15.45 -1.37
CA GLU A 44 -17.96 16.77 -1.89
C GLU A 44 -18.03 17.87 -0.83
N THR A 45 -18.66 17.62 0.32
CA THR A 45 -18.74 18.59 1.43
C THR A 45 -17.48 18.67 2.27
N LEU A 46 -16.51 17.77 2.09
CA LEU A 46 -15.24 17.82 2.83
C LEU A 46 -14.49 19.12 2.53
N THR A 47 -13.91 19.70 3.56
CA THR A 47 -12.93 20.77 3.41
C THR A 47 -11.67 20.25 2.71
N GLU A 48 -10.87 21.15 2.16
CA GLU A 48 -9.61 20.79 1.51
C GLU A 48 -8.64 20.06 2.48
N ALA A 49 -8.57 20.52 3.73
CA ALA A 49 -7.73 19.91 4.76
C ALA A 49 -8.15 18.47 5.09
N GLU A 50 -9.47 18.22 5.16
CA GLU A 50 -10.00 16.86 5.36
C GLU A 50 -9.68 15.96 4.17
N ARG A 51 -9.84 16.44 2.92
CA ARG A 51 -9.46 15.65 1.73
C ARG A 51 -7.97 15.32 1.70
N GLN A 52 -7.09 16.27 2.06
CA GLN A 52 -5.66 15.99 2.13
C GLN A 52 -5.34 14.93 3.18
N THR A 53 -6.06 14.94 4.31
CA THR A 53 -5.93 13.91 5.36
C THR A 53 -6.36 12.54 4.83
N GLU A 54 -7.51 12.44 4.17
CA GLU A 54 -7.98 11.20 3.54
C GLU A 54 -7.01 10.67 2.46
N PHE A 55 -6.44 11.57 1.66
CA PHE A 55 -5.44 11.20 0.65
C PHE A 55 -4.16 10.64 1.28
N MET A 56 -3.67 11.28 2.36
CA MET A 56 -2.53 10.79 3.11
C MET A 56 -2.82 9.43 3.76
N GLN A 57 -4.01 9.25 4.33
CA GLN A 57 -4.43 7.98 4.93
C GLN A 57 -4.47 6.87 3.88
N MET A 58 -5.06 7.11 2.71
CA MET A 58 -5.05 6.16 1.59
C MET A 58 -3.61 5.75 1.21
N GLY A 59 -2.70 6.72 1.11
CA GLY A 59 -1.30 6.47 0.81
C GLY A 59 -0.62 5.60 1.89
N VAL A 60 -0.87 5.88 3.17
CA VAL A 60 -0.36 5.07 4.29
C VAL A 60 -0.92 3.65 4.24
N ASP A 61 -2.24 3.49 4.04
CA ASP A 61 -2.90 2.19 3.96
C ASP A 61 -2.33 1.31 2.83
N ILE A 62 -2.06 1.91 1.66
CA ILE A 62 -1.44 1.22 0.52
C ILE A 62 -0.03 0.75 0.87
N ASN A 63 0.78 1.60 1.48
CA ASN A 63 2.17 1.26 1.83
C ASN A 63 2.28 0.27 3.00
N ALA A 64 1.31 0.28 3.92
CA ALA A 64 1.28 -0.59 5.10
C ALA A 64 0.63 -1.97 4.84
N TRP A 65 0.24 -2.27 3.59
CA TRP A 65 -0.41 -3.53 3.25
C TRP A 65 0.51 -4.76 3.37
N LEU A 66 1.84 -4.55 3.32
CA LEU A 66 2.88 -5.59 3.47
C LEU A 66 3.40 -5.69 4.91
#